data_AF-A0A9Q9JIB2-F1
#
_entry.id   AF-A0A9Q9JIB2-F1
#
_cell.length_a   1.000
_cell.length_b   1.000
_cell.length_c   1.000
_cell.angle_alpha   90.00
_cell.angle_beta   90.00
_cell.angle_gamma   90.00
#
_symmetry.space_group_name_H-M   'P 1'
#
loop_
_entity.id
_entity.type
_entity.pdbx_description
1 polymer ?
#
loop_
_entity_poly.entity_id
_entity_poly.type
_entity_poly.pdbx_seq_one_letter_code
_entity_poly.pdbx_strand_id
1 'polypeptide(L)' 'MKRRYGGENIQKNVLALLQDKNMTALQISNELNITIRDAAAAIRKLEERKRIEKVKTIFLGDIE' A
#
# COMPACT_ATOMS: atom_id res chain seq x y z
N MET A 1 4.13 7.87 23.55
CA MET A 1 3.48 8.39 22.33
C MET A 1 2.94 7.21 21.52
N LYS A 2 1.63 6.90 21.58
CA LYS A 2 1.03 5.76 20.86
C LYS A 2 1.03 6.09 19.36
N ARG A 3 1.92 5.46 18.59
CA ARG A 3 1.96 5.63 17.14
C ARG A 3 0.70 4.99 16.55
N ARG A 4 -0.30 5.81 16.20
CA ARG A 4 -1.54 5.36 15.53
C ARG A 4 -1.24 5.06 14.06
N TYR A 5 -0.41 4.05 13.76
CA TYR A 5 -0.18 3.56 12.39
C TYR A 5 -1.34 2.73 11.83
N GLY A 6 -2.55 2.95 12.34
CA GLY A 6 -3.79 2.37 11.86
C GLY A 6 -4.92 3.40 11.73
N GLY A 7 -4.59 4.70 11.75
CA GLY A 7 -5.59 5.74 11.50
C GLY A 7 -6.12 5.64 10.07
N GLU A 8 -7.42 5.81 9.89
CA GLU A 8 -8.07 5.82 8.57
C GLU A 8 -7.34 6.66 7.51
N ASN A 9 -6.65 7.73 7.90
CA ASN A 9 -5.89 8.58 6.99
C ASN A 9 -4.76 7.83 6.26
N ILE A 10 -4.03 6.93 6.94
CA ILE A 10 -2.98 6.16 6.28
C ILE A 10 -3.60 5.22 5.25
N GLN A 11 -4.69 4.55 5.60
CA GLN A 11 -5.40 3.67 4.66
C GLN A 11 -5.97 4.43 3.46
N LYS A 12 -6.50 5.64 3.67
CA LYS A 12 -6.99 6.51 2.59
C LYS A 12 -5.85 6.95 1.66
N ASN A 13 -4.71 7.34 2.21
CA ASN A 13 -3.56 7.75 1.41
C ASN A 13 -2.96 6.56 0.64
N VAL A 14 -2.83 5.39 1.27
CA VAL A 14 -2.38 4.15 0.61
C VAL A 14 -3.34 3.78 -0.53
N LEU A 15 -4.66 3.88 -0.30
CA LEU A 15 -5.66 3.61 -1.33
C LEU A 15 -5.56 4.58 -2.51
N ALA A 16 -5.41 5.88 -2.24
CA ALA A 16 -5.25 6.89 -3.28
C ALA A 16 -3.99 6.64 -4.13
N LEU A 17 -2.85 6.34 -3.48
CA LEU A 17 -1.59 6.05 -4.18
C LEU A 17 -1.66 4.75 -5.00
N LEU A 18 -2.40 3.75 -4.53
CA LEU A 18 -2.68 2.53 -5.27
C LEU A 18 -3.56 2.78 -6.50
N GLN A 19 -4.65 3.55 -6.36
CA GLN A 19 -5.61 3.75 -7.45
C GLN A 19 -5.13 4.76 -8.49
N ASP A 20 -4.50 5.86 -8.06
CA ASP A 20 -4.11 6.97 -8.92
C ASP A 20 -2.80 6.68 -9.67
N LYS A 21 -1.83 6.06 -8.99
CA LYS A 21 -0.46 5.88 -9.49
C LYS A 21 -0.03 4.42 -9.65
N ASN A 22 -0.91 3.46 -9.31
CA ASN A 22 -0.63 2.03 -9.34
C ASN A 22 0.69 1.66 -8.61
N MET A 23 0.96 2.36 -7.50
CA MET A 23 2.23 2.27 -6.79
C MET A 23 2.37 0.96 -6.03
N THR A 24 3.59 0.43 -5.99
CA THR A 24 3.93 -0.76 -5.20
C THR A 24 4.03 -0.44 -3.71
N ALA A 25 3.93 -1.47 -2.86
CA ALA A 25 4.09 -1.33 -1.40
C ALA A 25 5.40 -0.63 -1.00
N LEU A 26 6.48 -0.84 -1.77
CA LEU A 26 7.77 -0.19 -1.58
C LEU A 26 7.68 1.31 -1.83
N GLN A 27 7.12 1.72 -2.96
CA GLN A 27 6.95 3.14 -3.30
C GLN A 27 6.05 3.86 -2.31
N ILE A 28 4.95 3.21 -1.91
CA ILE A 28 4.02 3.74 -0.89
C ILE A 28 4.73 3.90 0.46
N SER A 29 5.59 2.95 0.82
CA SER A 29 6.36 3.05 2.08
C SER A 29 7.33 4.22 2.08
N ASN A 30 7.98 4.50 0.95
CA ASN A 30 8.87 5.63 0.79
C ASN A 30 8.11 6.96 0.78
N GLU A 31 7.01 7.05 0.03
CA GLU A 31 6.19 8.25 -0.08
C GLU A 31 5.53 8.65 1.26
N LEU A 32 5.07 7.66 2.01
CA LEU A 32 4.42 7.89 3.32
C LEU A 32 5.42 7.87 4.49
N ASN A 33 6.70 7.64 4.23
CA ASN A 33 7.76 7.48 5.24
C ASN A 33 7.36 6.49 6.35
N ILE A 34 6.86 5.33 5.93
CA ILE A 34 6.48 4.21 6.79
C ILE A 34 7.31 2.98 6.44
N THR A 35 7.26 1.95 7.28
CA THR A 35 7.91 0.70 6.93
C THR A 35 7.16 -0.01 5.79
N ILE A 36 7.90 -0.73 4.95
CA ILE A 36 7.31 -1.60 3.91
C ILE A 36 6.30 -2.58 4.53
N ARG A 37 6.56 -3.04 5.76
CA ARG A 37 5.67 -3.92 6.51
C ARG A 37 4.34 -3.26 6.83
N ASP A 38 4.34 -1.99 7.24
CA ASP A 38 3.13 -1.22 7.50
C ASP A 38 2.36 -0.93 6.21
N ALA A 39 3.06 -0.58 5.13
CA ALA A 39 2.46 -0.39 3.81
C ALA A 39 1.77 -1.68 3.34
N ALA A 40 2.48 -2.81 3.38
CA ALA A 40 1.91 -4.12 3.02
C ALA A 40 0.72 -4.53 3.89
N ALA A 41 0.77 -4.24 5.20
CA ALA A 41 -0.34 -4.50 6.11
C ALA A 41 -1.57 -3.62 5.79
N ALA A 42 -1.37 -2.36 5.39
CA ALA A 42 -2.43 -1.47 4.96
C ALA A 42 -3.05 -1.93 3.64
N ILE A 43 -2.24 -2.36 2.67
CA ILE A 43 -2.69 -2.91 1.39
C ILE A 43 -3.53 -4.17 1.61
N ARG A 44 -3.03 -5.14 2.40
CA ARG A 44 -3.79 -6.35 2.75
C ARG A 44 -5.16 -6.04 3.36
N LYS A 45 -5.22 -5.08 4.29
CA LYS A 45 -6.50 -4.65 4.88
C LYS A 45 -7.46 -4.03 3.87
N LEU A 46 -6.95 -3.37 2.83
CA LEU A 46 -7.77 -2.81 1.75
C LEU A 46 -8.26 -3.91 0.79
N GLU A 47 -7.43 -4.91 0.50
CA GLU A 47 -7.80 -6.11 -0.26
C GLU A 47 -8.88 -6.93 0.47
N GLU A 48 -8.72 -7.18 1.77
CA GLU A 48 -9.71 -7.89 2.60
C GLU A 48 -11.07 -7.18 2.62
N ARG A 49 -11.07 -5.85 2.53
CA ARG A 49 -12.29 -5.03 2.46
C ARG A 49 -12.89 -4.94 1.04
N LYS A 50 -12.33 -5.66 0.06
CA LYS A 50 -12.68 -5.58 -1.37
C LYS A 50 -12.69 -4.14 -1.93
N ARG A 51 -11.95 -3.21 -1.31
CA ARG A 51 -11.86 -1.81 -1.78
C ARG A 51 -10.85 -1.66 -2.92
N ILE A 52 -9.98 -2.65 -3.09
CA ILE A 52 -9.06 -2.79 -4.22
C ILE A 52 -9.18 -4.22 -4.75
N GLU A 53 -9.17 -4.38 -6.07
CA GLU A 53 -8.90 -5.67 -6.67
C GLU A 53 -7.45 -6.05 -6.41
N LYS A 54 -7.20 -7.35 -6.22
CA LYS A 54 -5.90 -7.91 -5.90
C LYS A 54 -4.88 -7.34 -6.87
N VAL A 55 -4.01 -6.44 -6.40
CA VAL A 55 -2.97 -5.88 -7.26
C VAL A 55 -2.01 -7.02 -7.50
N LYS A 56 -2.14 -7.67 -8.66
CA LYS A 56 -1.14 -8.63 -9.14
C LYS A 56 0.14 -7.82 -9.24
N THR A 57 0.98 -7.93 -8.24
CA THR A 57 2.35 -7.45 -8.28
C THR A 57 2.95 -8.10 -9.51
N ILE A 58 3.04 -7.35 -10.61
CA ILE A 58 3.85 -7.73 -11.74
C ILE A 58 5.27 -7.67 -11.17
N PHE A 59 5.78 -8.83 -10.77
CA PHE A 59 7.20 -9.04 -10.64
C PHE A 59 7.78 -8.75 -12.03
N LEU A 60 8.22 -7.52 -12.24
CA LEU A 60 9.11 -7.16 -13.35
C LEU A 60 10.47 -7.78 -13.04
N GLY A 61 10.53 -9.10 -13.22
CA GLY A 61 11.74 -9.91 -13.27
C GLY A 61 11.95 -10.55 -14.65
N ASP A 62 11.12 -10.19 -15.64
CA ASP A 62 11.26 -10.58 -17.04
C ASP A 62 11.52 -9.31 -17.87
N ILE A 63 12.72 -8.75 -17.72
CA ILE A 63 13.38 -8.00 -18.78
C ILE A 63 14.51 -8.92 -19.22
N GLU A 64 14.44 -9.31 -20.50
CA GLU A 64 15.38 -10.13 -21.29
C GLU A 64 16.86 -10.14 -20.82
#